data_AF-A0A486XJM4-F1
#
_entry.id   AF-A0A486XJM4-F1
#
_cell.length_a   1.000
_cell.length_b   1.000
_cell.length_c   1.000
_cell.angle_alpha   90.00
_cell.angle_beta   90.00
_cell.angle_gamma   90.00
#
_symmetry.space_group_name_H-M   'P 1'
#
loop_
_entity.id
_entity.type
_entity.pdbx_description
1 polymer ?
#
loop_
_entity_poly.entity_id
_entity_poly.type
_entity_poly.pdbx_seq_one_letter_code
_entity_poly.pdbx_strand_id
1 'polypeptide(L)'
;MPNFVVISSHNPLPISNEEWTQNGWEDSEKFNSRNRILNKEGKTPSLGFTGERYQIICKIERDFSYLERTRRSLLGALEIIRSLGFSLFSKPTRELFTEQKEKLRFGILMPSEGFDISEKELQQGISVSEEIIVKIQTCMKKIFQEHQDGIKLYHSQERHLVFELETAPGLLFKIDYYNSMKDRYQNMIYAQTVIRTHQLALLVIPKAKLFIVDLEGKKYEVIAEQKLDINPHEGAQEESFLDYADSLKETIRQLGFFICKTGYSDVTWGNNPILNNSLDEKGNRKIALIDLEEINNPEIGLFGEENRRRGLLGCVNEK
;
A
#
# COMPACT_ATOMS: atom_id res chain seq x y z
N MET A 1 -18.48 15.01 -10.15
CA MET A 1 -18.01 13.62 -10.21
C MET A 1 -16.49 13.65 -10.20
N PRO A 2 -15.78 12.74 -9.52
CA PRO A 2 -14.33 12.71 -9.68
C PRO A 2 -14.01 12.40 -11.14
N ASN A 3 -13.12 13.19 -11.71
CA ASN A 3 -12.56 13.02 -13.05
C ASN A 3 -11.66 11.76 -13.06
N PHE A 4 -12.30 10.59 -13.20
CA PHE A 4 -11.66 9.29 -13.18
C PHE A 4 -11.72 8.67 -14.58
N VAL A 5 -10.57 8.43 -15.17
CA VAL A 5 -10.46 7.80 -16.49
C VAL A 5 -9.93 6.38 -16.29
N VAL A 6 -10.73 5.41 -16.71
CA VAL A 6 -10.33 3.99 -16.68
C VAL A 6 -9.51 3.70 -17.92
N ILE A 7 -8.28 3.24 -17.71
CA ILE A 7 -7.46 2.67 -18.77
C ILE A 7 -7.83 1.20 -18.89
N SER A 8 -8.31 0.82 -20.06
CA SER A 8 -8.51 -0.57 -20.45
C SER A 8 -7.61 -0.90 -21.62
N SER A 9 -7.42 -2.17 -21.92
CA SER A 9 -6.68 -2.61 -23.13
C SER A 9 -7.27 -2.04 -24.43
N HIS A 10 -8.50 -1.53 -24.40
CA HIS A 10 -9.23 -0.96 -25.54
C HIS A 10 -9.20 0.58 -25.57
N ASN A 11 -8.75 1.20 -24.48
CA ASN A 11 -8.46 2.64 -24.37
C ASN A 11 -7.11 2.78 -23.66
N PRO A 12 -5.99 2.50 -24.36
CA PRO A 12 -4.67 2.79 -23.80
C PRO A 12 -4.59 4.29 -23.49
N LEU A 13 -3.74 4.65 -22.54
CA LEU A 13 -3.29 6.05 -22.38
C LEU A 13 -3.06 6.65 -23.78
N PRO A 14 -3.59 7.85 -24.07
CA PRO A 14 -3.11 8.65 -25.18
C PRO A 14 -1.61 8.57 -25.26
N ILE A 15 -1.22 8.16 -26.44
CA ILE A 15 0.07 7.65 -26.80
C ILE A 15 1.02 8.84 -26.70
N SER A 16 1.97 8.77 -25.76
CA SER A 16 3.05 9.72 -25.47
C SER A 16 2.70 10.95 -24.61
N ASN A 17 3.62 11.29 -23.70
CA ASN A 17 3.61 12.51 -22.89
C ASN A 17 3.35 13.78 -23.74
N GLU A 18 3.76 13.78 -25.01
CA GLU A 18 3.72 14.97 -25.86
C GLU A 18 2.31 15.49 -26.15
N GLU A 19 1.32 14.62 -26.40
CA GLU A 19 -0.04 15.04 -26.78
C GLU A 19 -0.78 15.73 -25.62
N TRP A 20 -0.52 15.30 -24.38
CA TRP A 20 -1.12 15.90 -23.20
C TRP A 20 -0.37 17.12 -22.71
N THR A 21 0.97 17.11 -22.79
CA THR A 21 1.78 18.30 -22.50
C THR A 21 1.43 19.45 -23.43
N GLN A 22 1.15 19.19 -24.71
CA GLN A 22 0.66 20.21 -25.65
C GLN A 22 -0.68 20.84 -25.23
N ASN A 23 -1.50 20.09 -24.48
CA ASN A 23 -2.78 20.55 -23.93
C ASN A 23 -2.64 21.14 -22.51
N GLY A 24 -1.40 21.37 -22.04
CA GLY A 24 -1.10 21.97 -20.75
C GLY A 24 -1.27 21.03 -19.57
N TRP A 25 -1.39 19.72 -19.80
CA TRP A 25 -1.42 18.72 -18.73
C TRP A 25 0.01 18.33 -18.33
N GLU A 26 0.23 18.27 -17.03
CA GLU A 26 1.50 17.90 -16.39
C GLU A 26 1.26 16.84 -15.31
N ASP A 27 2.27 16.03 -15.03
CA ASP A 27 2.23 15.11 -13.89
C ASP A 27 2.11 15.88 -12.57
N SER A 28 1.25 15.41 -11.68
CA SER A 28 1.06 16.06 -10.38
C SER A 28 2.27 15.80 -9.47
N GLU A 29 3.06 16.85 -9.20
CA GLU A 29 4.26 16.79 -8.35
C GLU A 29 4.01 16.21 -6.94
N LYS A 30 2.78 16.34 -6.42
CA LYS A 30 2.41 15.94 -5.04
C LYS A 30 1.57 14.66 -4.96
N PHE A 31 1.66 13.78 -5.95
CA PHE A 31 0.81 12.60 -6.01
C PHE A 31 1.34 11.41 -5.20
N ASN A 32 1.16 11.47 -3.88
CA ASN A 32 1.53 10.40 -2.94
C ASN A 32 0.53 9.22 -2.89
N SER A 33 -0.43 9.15 -3.82
CA SER A 33 -1.45 8.09 -3.85
C SER A 33 -1.37 7.23 -5.10
N ARG A 34 -0.18 7.15 -5.72
CA ARG A 34 0.09 6.11 -6.73
C ARG A 34 -0.22 4.75 -6.10
N ASN A 35 -0.82 3.88 -6.89
CA ASN A 35 -1.21 2.52 -6.52
C ASN A 35 -2.35 2.40 -5.50
N ARG A 36 -2.95 3.51 -5.07
CA ARG A 36 -4.17 3.46 -4.26
C ARG A 36 -5.28 2.76 -5.05
N ILE A 37 -5.92 1.80 -4.40
CA ILE A 37 -7.08 1.08 -4.94
C ILE A 37 -8.34 1.88 -4.65
N LEU A 38 -9.06 2.27 -5.70
CA LEU A 38 -10.32 3.01 -5.62
C LEU A 38 -11.44 2.24 -6.30
N ASN A 39 -12.68 2.54 -5.95
CA ASN A 39 -13.85 2.17 -6.72
C ASN A 39 -14.12 3.19 -7.84
N LYS A 40 -15.15 2.95 -8.67
CA LYS A 40 -15.56 3.87 -9.75
C LYS A 40 -15.92 5.28 -9.26
N GLU A 41 -16.35 5.43 -8.01
CA GLU A 41 -16.62 6.74 -7.38
C GLU A 41 -15.35 7.42 -6.85
N GLY A 42 -14.16 6.86 -7.08
CA GLY A 42 -12.89 7.42 -6.63
C GLY A 42 -12.69 7.33 -5.10
N LYS A 43 -13.36 6.39 -4.42
CA LYS A 43 -13.26 6.13 -2.98
C LYS A 43 -12.52 4.83 -2.71
N THR A 44 -11.78 4.75 -1.59
CA THR A 44 -11.18 3.48 -1.15
C THR A 44 -12.32 2.47 -0.88
N PRO A 45 -12.32 1.29 -1.52
CA PRO A 45 -13.30 0.24 -1.28
C PRO A 45 -13.41 -0.10 0.22
N SER A 46 -14.62 -0.34 0.72
CA SER A 46 -14.81 -0.92 2.05
C SER A 46 -14.30 -2.36 2.10
N LEU A 47 -14.05 -2.89 3.30
CA LEU A 47 -13.79 -4.31 3.49
C LEU A 47 -15.00 -5.11 2.95
N GLY A 48 -14.74 -6.18 2.19
CA GLY A 48 -15.80 -6.98 1.55
C GLY A 48 -16.53 -6.31 0.36
N PHE A 49 -15.98 -5.24 -0.20
CA PHE A 49 -16.54 -4.59 -1.40
C PHE A 49 -16.45 -5.50 -2.63
N THR A 50 -17.57 -5.80 -3.28
CA THR A 50 -17.64 -6.73 -4.42
C THR A 50 -17.59 -6.04 -5.79
N GLY A 51 -17.51 -4.72 -5.83
CA GLY A 51 -17.48 -3.97 -7.09
C GLY A 51 -16.11 -3.92 -7.75
N GLU A 52 -16.08 -3.29 -8.92
CA GLU A 52 -14.84 -3.02 -9.66
C GLU A 52 -13.88 -2.16 -8.84
N ARG A 53 -12.64 -2.60 -8.82
CA ARG A 53 -11.54 -1.94 -8.15
C ARG A 53 -10.59 -1.41 -9.22
N TYR A 54 -9.97 -0.26 -8.96
CA TYR A 54 -9.09 0.40 -9.90
C TYR A 54 -7.83 0.85 -9.18
N GLN A 55 -6.67 0.43 -9.67
CA GLN A 55 -5.39 0.88 -9.16
C GLN A 55 -5.02 2.19 -9.87
N ILE A 56 -4.87 3.29 -9.12
CA ILE A 56 -4.45 4.55 -9.73
C ILE A 56 -2.97 4.45 -10.13
N ILE A 57 -2.66 4.70 -11.39
CA ILE A 57 -1.28 4.68 -11.88
C ILE A 57 -0.71 6.10 -12.05
N CYS A 58 -1.56 7.07 -12.35
CA CYS A 58 -1.15 8.42 -12.67
C CYS A 58 -2.23 9.43 -12.27
N LYS A 59 -1.76 10.63 -11.93
CA LYS A 59 -2.58 11.81 -11.76
C LYS A 59 -1.91 12.96 -12.51
N ILE A 60 -2.62 13.49 -13.49
CA ILE A 60 -2.21 14.68 -14.21
C ILE A 60 -3.05 15.87 -13.76
N GLU A 61 -2.48 17.06 -13.85
CA GLU A 61 -3.13 18.32 -13.54
C GLU A 61 -2.88 19.33 -14.65
N ARG A 62 -3.79 20.28 -14.83
CA ARG A 62 -3.56 21.47 -15.65
C ARG A 62 -4.19 22.67 -14.99
N ASP A 63 -3.64 23.85 -15.22
CA ASP A 63 -4.31 25.08 -14.79
C ASP A 63 -5.59 25.31 -15.59
N PHE A 64 -6.65 25.74 -14.90
CA PHE A 64 -7.83 26.21 -15.60
C PHE A 64 -7.50 27.44 -16.43
N SER A 65 -7.96 27.46 -17.69
CA SER A 65 -7.91 28.64 -18.53
C SER A 65 -8.74 29.78 -17.94
N TYR A 66 -8.48 31.00 -18.38
CA TYR A 66 -9.23 32.19 -17.94
C TYR A 66 -10.74 32.06 -18.15
N LEU A 67 -11.15 31.50 -19.30
CA LEU A 67 -12.56 31.27 -19.63
C LEU A 67 -13.20 30.24 -18.68
N GLU A 68 -12.49 29.15 -18.38
CA GLU A 68 -12.97 28.13 -17.44
C GLU A 68 -13.12 28.69 -16.02
N ARG A 69 -12.14 29.47 -15.54
CA ARG A 69 -12.22 30.15 -14.25
C ARG A 69 -13.42 31.09 -14.19
N THR A 70 -13.64 31.88 -15.24
CA THR A 70 -14.78 32.80 -15.33
C THR A 70 -16.11 32.05 -15.29
N ARG A 71 -16.23 30.97 -16.07
CA ARG A 71 -17.43 30.12 -16.08
C ARG A 71 -17.68 29.47 -14.72
N ARG A 72 -16.65 28.94 -14.06
CA ARG A 72 -16.75 28.35 -12.71
C ARG A 72 -17.23 29.38 -11.68
N SER A 73 -16.67 30.58 -11.69
CA SER A 73 -17.10 31.67 -10.80
C SER A 73 -18.57 32.07 -11.03
N LEU A 74 -19.02 32.13 -12.29
CA LEU A 74 -20.43 32.39 -12.61
C LEU A 74 -21.35 31.28 -12.10
N LEU A 75 -20.98 30.01 -12.29
CA LEU A 75 -21.74 28.87 -11.77
C LEU A 75 -21.81 28.89 -10.24
N GLY A 76 -20.70 29.20 -9.57
CA GLY A 76 -20.67 29.32 -8.12
C GLY A 76 -21.58 30.44 -7.61
N ALA A 77 -21.55 31.60 -8.28
CA ALA A 77 -22.43 32.73 -7.92
C ALA A 77 -23.91 32.39 -8.09
N LEU A 78 -24.27 31.71 -9.18
CA LEU A 78 -25.64 31.24 -9.42
C LEU A 78 -26.11 30.25 -8.34
N GLU A 79 -25.25 29.33 -7.92
CA GLU A 79 -25.57 28.35 -6.88
C GLU A 79 -25.76 29.01 -5.50
N ILE A 80 -24.95 30.03 -5.19
CA ILE A 80 -25.10 30.84 -3.97
C ILE A 80 -26.45 31.57 -3.98
N ILE A 81 -26.81 32.21 -5.10
CA ILE A 81 -28.10 32.92 -5.23
C ILE A 81 -29.28 31.95 -5.07
N ARG A 82 -29.24 30.81 -5.78
CA ARG A 82 -30.30 29.79 -5.74
C ARG A 82 -30.49 29.18 -4.35
N SER A 83 -29.41 28.99 -3.62
CA SER A 83 -29.43 28.44 -2.26
C SER A 83 -29.60 29.51 -1.18
N LEU A 84 -29.85 30.78 -1.53
CA LEU A 84 -29.93 31.90 -0.58
C LEU A 84 -28.71 32.00 0.34
N GLY A 85 -27.52 31.66 -0.18
CA GLY A 85 -26.26 31.71 0.56
C GLY A 85 -25.88 30.43 1.30
N PHE A 86 -26.76 29.45 1.45
CA PHE A 86 -26.44 28.21 2.18
C PHE A 86 -25.31 27.41 1.49
N SER A 87 -25.20 27.46 0.17
CA SER A 87 -24.17 26.71 -0.56
C SER A 87 -22.75 27.24 -0.33
N LEU A 88 -22.55 28.44 0.23
CA LEU A 88 -21.22 28.95 0.63
C LEU A 88 -20.49 28.01 1.59
N PHE A 89 -21.24 27.28 2.43
CA PHE A 89 -20.69 26.30 3.36
C PHE A 89 -20.46 24.93 2.73
N SER A 90 -20.94 24.70 1.50
CA SER A 90 -20.67 23.46 0.79
C SER A 90 -19.26 23.47 0.20
N LYS A 91 -18.57 22.33 0.30
CA LYS A 91 -17.26 22.15 -0.32
C LYS A 91 -17.30 22.32 -1.86
N PRO A 92 -18.28 21.72 -2.59
CA PRO A 92 -18.32 21.84 -4.05
C PRO A 92 -18.44 23.29 -4.55
N THR A 93 -19.24 24.13 -3.86
CA THR A 93 -19.41 25.53 -4.25
C THR A 93 -18.15 26.34 -3.98
N ARG A 94 -17.47 26.08 -2.86
CA ARG A 94 -16.18 26.74 -2.56
C ARG A 94 -15.11 26.38 -3.59
N GLU A 95 -15.05 25.11 -3.99
CA GLU A 95 -14.11 24.61 -5.01
C GLU A 95 -14.29 25.29 -6.38
N LEU A 96 -15.49 25.80 -6.72
CA LEU A 96 -15.69 26.57 -7.95
C LEU A 96 -14.87 27.87 -7.98
N PHE A 97 -14.59 28.47 -6.82
CA PHE A 97 -13.83 29.72 -6.71
C PHE A 97 -12.36 29.50 -6.38
N THR A 98 -12.05 28.48 -5.57
CA THR A 98 -10.70 28.30 -5.01
C THR A 98 -9.84 27.31 -5.77
N GLU A 99 -10.45 26.36 -6.48
CA GLU A 99 -9.67 25.35 -7.19
C GLU A 99 -9.06 25.93 -8.47
N GLN A 100 -7.73 25.88 -8.56
CA GLN A 100 -6.96 26.49 -9.66
C GLN A 100 -6.62 25.51 -10.78
N LYS A 101 -6.56 24.22 -10.44
CA LYS A 101 -6.15 23.14 -11.35
C LYS A 101 -7.29 22.17 -11.60
N GLU A 102 -7.46 21.79 -12.86
CA GLU A 102 -8.19 20.57 -13.19
C GLU A 102 -7.29 19.37 -12.91
N LYS A 103 -7.90 18.26 -12.48
CA LYS A 103 -7.19 17.04 -12.12
C LYS A 103 -7.84 15.87 -12.84
N LEU A 104 -7.03 15.00 -13.44
CA LEU A 104 -7.47 13.71 -13.97
C LEU A 104 -6.69 12.61 -13.27
N ARG A 105 -7.38 11.52 -12.95
CA ARG A 105 -6.76 10.32 -12.41
C ARG A 105 -6.97 9.18 -13.38
N PHE A 106 -5.90 8.45 -13.63
CA PHE A 106 -5.92 7.28 -14.47
C PHE A 106 -5.78 6.03 -13.63
N GLY A 107 -6.73 5.11 -13.80
CA GLY A 107 -6.72 3.84 -13.10
C GLY A 107 -6.79 2.66 -14.04
N ILE A 108 -6.13 1.56 -13.67
CA ILE A 108 -6.26 0.26 -14.35
C ILE A 108 -7.27 -0.57 -13.58
N LEU A 109 -8.22 -1.19 -14.29
CA LEU A 109 -9.18 -2.12 -13.70
C LEU A 109 -8.45 -3.34 -13.11
N MET A 110 -8.71 -3.61 -11.84
CA MET A 110 -8.20 -4.75 -11.09
C MET A 110 -9.10 -5.97 -11.30
N PRO A 111 -8.53 -7.18 -11.51
CA PRO A 111 -9.32 -8.41 -11.57
C PRO A 111 -10.06 -8.64 -10.25
N SER A 112 -11.40 -8.59 -10.27
CA SER A 112 -12.24 -8.73 -9.08
C SER A 112 -12.22 -10.14 -8.49
N GLU A 113 -12.27 -11.17 -9.35
CA GLU A 113 -12.34 -12.57 -8.92
C GLU A 113 -11.08 -13.05 -8.18
N GLY A 114 -9.92 -12.42 -8.43
CA GLY A 114 -8.68 -12.78 -7.77
C GLY A 114 -8.51 -12.19 -6.37
N PHE A 115 -9.08 -11.01 -6.14
CA PHE A 115 -8.85 -10.23 -4.93
C PHE A 115 -9.48 -10.88 -3.70
N ASP A 116 -10.73 -11.34 -3.83
CA ASP A 116 -11.46 -11.94 -2.70
C ASP A 116 -10.87 -13.31 -2.30
N ILE A 117 -10.34 -14.07 -3.27
CA ILE A 117 -9.61 -15.33 -3.00
C ILE A 117 -8.32 -15.02 -2.24
N SER A 118 -7.54 -14.06 -2.74
CA SER A 118 -6.28 -13.66 -2.13
C SER A 118 -6.47 -13.05 -0.74
N GLU A 119 -7.55 -12.32 -0.49
CA GLU A 119 -7.90 -11.84 0.85
C GLU A 119 -8.21 -13.00 1.81
N LYS A 120 -8.99 -14.00 1.37
CA LYS A 120 -9.28 -15.20 2.19
C LYS A 120 -8.02 -16.01 2.48
N GLU A 121 -7.17 -16.22 1.47
CA GLU A 121 -5.88 -16.90 1.62
C GLU A 121 -4.97 -16.16 2.59
N LEU A 122 -4.96 -14.82 2.54
CA LEU A 122 -4.16 -13.98 3.43
C LEU A 122 -4.61 -14.13 4.89
N GLN A 123 -5.92 -14.16 5.14
CA GLN A 123 -6.49 -14.31 6.49
C GLN A 123 -6.42 -15.72 7.06
N GLN A 124 -6.12 -16.72 6.23
CA GLN A 124 -6.15 -18.12 6.63
C GLN A 124 -5.20 -18.40 7.80
N GLY A 125 -5.73 -18.99 8.88
CA GLY A 125 -4.95 -19.33 10.07
C GLY A 125 -4.75 -18.19 11.07
N ILE A 126 -5.19 -16.96 10.76
CA ILE A 126 -5.11 -15.83 11.68
C ILE A 126 -6.38 -15.74 12.52
N SER A 127 -6.27 -16.08 13.80
CA SER A 127 -7.35 -15.94 14.79
C SER A 127 -7.01 -14.82 15.77
N VAL A 128 -7.91 -13.84 15.86
CA VAL A 128 -7.82 -12.73 16.82
C VAL A 128 -9.06 -12.85 17.71
N SER A 129 -8.86 -13.34 18.94
CA SER A 129 -9.93 -13.50 19.93
C SER A 129 -10.26 -12.16 20.60
N GLU A 130 -11.43 -12.09 21.24
CA GLU A 130 -11.81 -10.91 22.04
C GLU A 130 -10.81 -10.65 23.17
N GLU A 131 -10.24 -11.71 23.77
CA GLU A 131 -9.19 -11.58 24.78
C GLU A 131 -7.95 -10.86 24.22
N ILE A 132 -7.52 -11.18 23.00
CA ILE A 132 -6.42 -10.48 22.32
C ILE A 132 -6.78 -9.00 22.13
N ILE A 133 -7.99 -8.69 21.68
CA ILE A 133 -8.44 -7.30 21.48
C ILE A 133 -8.40 -6.52 22.80
N VAL A 134 -8.92 -7.09 23.89
CA VAL A 134 -8.90 -6.49 25.23
C VAL A 134 -7.46 -6.28 25.73
N LYS A 135 -6.57 -7.24 25.47
CA LYS A 135 -5.14 -7.09 25.78
C LYS A 135 -4.53 -5.94 24.99
N ILE A 136 -4.75 -5.86 23.67
CA ILE A 136 -4.27 -4.74 22.84
C ILE A 136 -4.78 -3.40 23.37
N GLN A 137 -6.07 -3.28 23.69
CA GLN A 137 -6.62 -2.05 24.28
C GLN A 137 -5.89 -1.66 25.57
N THR A 138 -5.67 -2.64 26.46
CA THR A 138 -4.95 -2.43 27.71
C THR A 138 -3.50 -2.01 27.47
N CYS A 139 -2.82 -2.69 26.54
CA CYS A 139 -1.45 -2.43 26.13
C CYS A 139 -1.31 -1.03 25.52
N MET A 140 -2.21 -0.61 24.64
CA MET A 140 -2.23 0.74 24.07
C MET A 140 -2.37 1.81 25.16
N LYS A 141 -3.19 1.58 26.19
CA LYS A 141 -3.25 2.50 27.37
C LYS A 141 -1.93 2.53 28.14
N LYS A 142 -1.29 1.38 28.31
CA LYS A 142 -0.04 1.22 29.06
C LYS A 142 1.21 1.70 28.32
N ILE A 143 1.21 1.71 26.98
CA ILE A 143 2.30 2.24 26.16
C ILE A 143 2.49 3.75 26.40
N PHE A 144 1.44 4.47 26.80
CA PHE A 144 1.55 5.86 27.29
C PHE A 144 2.03 5.98 28.75
N GLN A 145 2.15 4.88 29.49
CA GLN A 145 2.40 4.83 30.93
C GLN A 145 3.66 4.00 31.31
N GLU A 146 4.50 3.62 30.33
CA GLU A 146 5.81 2.96 30.54
C GLU A 146 5.80 1.64 31.34
N HIS A 147 4.72 0.85 31.28
CA HIS A 147 4.69 -0.50 31.86
C HIS A 147 4.52 -1.56 30.78
N GLN A 148 5.57 -2.39 30.60
CA GLN A 148 5.75 -3.32 29.48
C GLN A 148 5.46 -4.80 29.81
N ASP A 149 4.71 -5.11 30.87
CA ASP A 149 4.41 -6.51 31.19
C ASP A 149 3.53 -7.16 30.11
N GLY A 150 3.99 -8.29 29.56
CA GLY A 150 3.24 -9.12 28.63
C GLY A 150 3.37 -8.76 27.15
N ILE A 151 4.24 -7.80 26.79
CA ILE A 151 4.45 -7.34 25.42
C ILE A 151 5.93 -7.41 25.06
N LYS A 152 6.23 -7.96 23.89
CA LYS A 152 7.55 -7.82 23.26
C LYS A 152 7.48 -6.80 22.14
N LEU A 153 8.20 -5.69 22.28
CA LEU A 153 8.29 -4.65 21.24
C LEU A 153 9.39 -5.02 20.24
N TYR A 154 9.06 -4.97 18.94
CA TYR A 154 10.00 -5.13 17.84
C TYR A 154 10.33 -3.80 17.19
N HIS A 155 9.34 -2.90 17.14
CA HIS A 155 9.52 -1.53 16.68
C HIS A 155 8.59 -0.62 17.48
N SER A 156 9.14 0.47 18.01
CA SER A 156 8.38 1.45 18.80
C SER A 156 8.89 2.84 18.46
N GLN A 157 8.42 3.37 17.33
CA GLN A 157 8.57 4.78 17.01
C GLN A 157 7.25 5.50 17.26
N GLU A 158 7.28 6.84 17.42
CA GLU A 158 6.07 7.66 17.66
C GLU A 158 4.93 7.43 16.63
N ARG A 159 5.27 6.92 15.44
CA ARG A 159 4.33 6.75 14.33
C ARG A 159 3.89 5.32 14.08
N HIS A 160 4.77 4.34 14.33
CA HIS A 160 4.56 2.94 13.96
C HIS A 160 4.96 2.03 15.11
N LEU A 161 4.07 1.12 15.47
CA LEU A 161 4.24 0.18 16.57
C LEU A 161 4.12 -1.25 16.04
N VAL A 162 5.17 -2.05 16.25
CA VAL A 162 5.20 -3.49 15.96
C VAL A 162 5.50 -4.24 17.24
N PHE A 163 4.59 -5.13 17.64
CA PHE A 163 4.68 -5.83 18.91
C PHE A 163 4.10 -7.24 18.85
N GLU A 164 4.50 -8.07 19.80
CA GLU A 164 3.97 -9.41 20.03
C GLU A 164 3.39 -9.47 21.45
N LEU A 165 2.26 -10.16 21.61
CA LEU A 165 1.67 -10.43 22.91
C LEU A 165 2.07 -11.82 23.38
N GLU A 166 2.40 -11.97 24.66
CA GLU A 166 2.69 -13.29 25.24
C GLU A 166 1.52 -14.27 25.12
N THR A 167 0.28 -13.76 25.10
CA THR A 167 -0.95 -14.57 24.94
C THR A 167 -1.23 -14.99 23.51
N ALA A 168 -0.48 -14.46 22.54
CA ALA A 168 -0.61 -14.79 21.12
C ALA A 168 0.78 -14.97 20.47
N PRO A 169 1.60 -15.93 20.97
CA PRO A 169 2.94 -16.13 20.46
C PRO A 169 2.85 -16.54 18.98
N GLY A 170 3.68 -15.91 18.14
CA GLY A 170 3.64 -16.15 16.70
C GLY A 170 2.72 -15.21 15.90
N LEU A 171 2.07 -14.25 16.55
CA LEU A 171 1.43 -13.10 15.89
C LEU A 171 2.19 -11.81 16.18
N LEU A 172 2.43 -11.04 15.13
CA LEU A 172 2.90 -9.65 15.21
C LEU A 172 1.71 -8.72 14.97
N PHE A 173 1.57 -7.72 15.82
CA PHE A 173 0.55 -6.69 15.70
C PHE A 173 1.21 -5.40 15.24
N LYS A 174 0.65 -4.80 14.19
CA LYS A 174 1.11 -3.54 13.61
C LYS A 174 0.04 -2.46 13.72
N ILE A 175 0.45 -1.29 14.18
CA ILE A 175 -0.39 -0.10 14.30
C ILE A 175 0.38 1.09 13.73
N ASP A 176 -0.27 1.89 12.90
CA ASP A 176 0.22 3.19 12.44
C ASP A 176 -0.78 4.28 12.84
N TYR A 177 -0.28 5.35 13.45
CA TYR A 177 -1.11 6.45 13.94
C TYR A 177 -1.42 7.52 12.87
N TYR A 178 -0.67 7.54 11.78
CA TYR A 178 -0.73 8.57 10.75
C TYR A 178 -1.16 8.03 9.39
N ASN A 179 -0.75 6.81 9.08
CA ASN A 179 -1.10 6.13 7.83
C ASN A 179 -2.28 5.19 8.02
N SER A 180 -3.01 4.92 6.94
CA SER A 180 -4.10 3.95 6.98
C SER A 180 -3.55 2.54 6.92
N MET A 181 -3.73 1.79 8.00
CA MET A 181 -3.43 0.35 8.02
C MET A 181 -4.32 -0.41 7.04
N LYS A 182 -5.52 0.10 6.73
CA LYS A 182 -6.35 -0.44 5.67
C LYS A 182 -5.70 -0.35 4.29
N ASP A 183 -5.07 0.77 3.94
CA ASP A 183 -4.36 0.90 2.66
C ASP A 183 -3.16 -0.07 2.62
N ARG A 184 -2.40 -0.20 3.72
CA ARG A 184 -1.33 -1.22 3.85
C ARG A 184 -1.85 -2.63 3.65
N TYR A 185 -2.98 -2.98 4.27
CA TYR A 185 -3.61 -4.29 4.12
C TYR A 185 -4.11 -4.55 2.69
N GLN A 186 -4.64 -3.52 2.01
CA GLN A 186 -5.02 -3.63 0.60
C GLN A 186 -3.83 -3.91 -0.31
N ASN A 187 -2.66 -3.30 -0.04
CA ASN A 187 -1.43 -3.61 -0.76
C ASN A 187 -1.00 -5.07 -0.55
N MET A 188 -1.16 -5.63 0.66
CA MET A 188 -0.88 -7.06 0.91
C MET A 188 -1.79 -7.97 0.08
N ILE A 189 -3.09 -7.67 0.00
CA ILE A 189 -4.02 -8.46 -0.83
C ILE A 189 -3.67 -8.34 -2.32
N TYR A 190 -3.31 -7.15 -2.77
CA TYR A 190 -2.85 -6.92 -4.15
C TYR A 190 -1.60 -7.73 -4.46
N ALA A 191 -0.59 -7.67 -3.60
CA ALA A 191 0.64 -8.45 -3.73
C ALA A 191 0.36 -9.96 -3.74
N GLN A 192 -0.51 -10.45 -2.86
CA GLN A 192 -0.94 -11.85 -2.83
C GLN A 192 -1.64 -12.24 -4.15
N THR A 193 -2.45 -11.34 -4.71
CA THR A 193 -3.12 -11.54 -6.00
C THR A 193 -2.11 -11.69 -7.13
N VAL A 194 -1.08 -10.83 -7.18
CA VAL A 194 -0.01 -10.89 -8.18
C VAL A 194 0.80 -12.18 -8.04
N ILE A 195 1.20 -12.54 -6.82
CA ILE A 195 1.94 -13.78 -6.54
C ILE A 195 1.16 -15.00 -7.02
N ARG A 196 -0.14 -15.08 -6.68
CA ARG A 196 -1.01 -16.19 -7.10
C ARG A 196 -1.18 -16.24 -8.61
N THR A 197 -1.49 -15.09 -9.23
CA THR A 197 -1.77 -14.98 -10.68
C THR A 197 -0.56 -15.37 -11.52
N HIS A 198 0.64 -15.03 -11.06
CA HIS A 198 1.89 -15.26 -11.78
C HIS A 198 2.73 -16.42 -11.22
N GLN A 199 2.17 -17.21 -10.31
CA GLN A 199 2.80 -18.40 -9.73
C GLN A 199 4.18 -18.12 -9.11
N LEU A 200 4.30 -17.00 -8.38
CA LEU A 200 5.55 -16.55 -7.75
C LEU A 200 5.74 -17.19 -6.36
N ALA A 201 5.70 -18.53 -6.31
CA ALA A 201 5.59 -19.30 -5.07
C ALA A 201 6.81 -19.23 -4.12
N LEU A 202 7.92 -18.64 -4.54
CA LEU A 202 9.10 -18.41 -3.71
C LEU A 202 9.03 -17.08 -2.94
N LEU A 203 8.04 -16.24 -3.25
CA LEU A 203 7.74 -15.02 -2.51
C LEU A 203 6.64 -15.32 -1.49
N VAL A 204 6.87 -14.97 -0.23
CA VAL A 204 5.97 -15.28 0.88
C VAL A 204 5.49 -14.01 1.54
N ILE A 205 4.19 -13.74 1.47
CA ILE A 205 3.55 -12.69 2.28
C ILE A 205 3.11 -13.33 3.60
N PRO A 206 3.43 -12.73 4.76
CA PRO A 206 2.89 -13.19 6.03
C PRO A 206 1.36 -13.25 5.99
N LYS A 207 0.77 -14.32 6.50
CA LYS A 207 -0.68 -14.37 6.69
C LYS A 207 -1.11 -13.21 7.58
N ALA A 208 -2.18 -12.52 7.24
CA ALA A 208 -2.54 -11.27 7.90
C ALA A 208 -4.06 -11.06 7.97
N LYS A 209 -4.49 -10.35 9.01
CA LYS A 209 -5.88 -9.94 9.20
C LYS A 209 -5.94 -8.51 9.73
N LEU A 210 -6.72 -7.66 9.05
CA LEU A 210 -7.09 -6.33 9.52
C LEU A 210 -8.30 -6.42 10.47
N PHE A 211 -8.23 -5.73 11.60
CA PHE A 211 -9.35 -5.56 12.52
C PHE A 211 -9.32 -4.17 13.15
N ILE A 212 -10.40 -3.80 13.84
CA ILE A 212 -10.54 -2.50 14.48
C ILE A 212 -10.55 -2.69 15.98
N VAL A 213 -9.76 -1.86 16.67
CA VAL A 213 -9.77 -1.73 18.12
C VAL A 213 -10.42 -0.39 18.48
N ASP A 214 -11.44 -0.41 19.32
CA ASP A 214 -12.03 0.82 19.87
C ASP A 214 -11.37 1.14 21.22
N LEU A 215 -10.82 2.34 21.34
CA LEU A 215 -10.22 2.83 22.57
C LEU A 215 -10.84 4.20 22.88
N GLU A 216 -11.69 4.24 23.90
CA GLU A 216 -12.32 5.48 24.40
C GLU A 216 -13.09 6.23 23.30
N GLY A 217 -13.76 5.49 22.41
CA GLY A 217 -14.54 6.04 21.30
C GLY A 217 -13.73 6.36 20.06
N LYS A 218 -12.40 6.17 20.11
CA LYS A 218 -11.51 6.29 18.95
C LYS A 218 -11.19 4.91 18.39
N LYS A 219 -11.42 4.75 17.08
CA LYS A 219 -11.14 3.51 16.35
C LYS A 219 -9.72 3.51 15.80
N TYR A 220 -9.02 2.42 16.04
CA TYR A 220 -7.67 2.17 15.56
C TYR A 220 -7.71 0.96 14.63
N GLU A 221 -7.12 1.10 13.44
CA GLU A 221 -6.93 0.01 12.51
C GLU A 221 -5.67 -0.78 12.92
N VAL A 222 -5.79 -2.09 13.07
CA VAL A 222 -4.69 -2.96 13.51
C VAL A 222 -4.57 -4.13 12.55
N ILE A 223 -3.34 -4.44 12.12
CA ILE A 223 -3.05 -5.67 11.38
C ILE A 223 -2.42 -6.67 12.34
N ALA A 224 -3.00 -7.87 12.44
CA ALA A 224 -2.32 -9.04 12.99
C ALA A 224 -1.68 -9.81 11.83
N GLU A 225 -0.38 -10.03 11.89
CA GLU A 225 0.42 -10.77 10.91
C GLU A 225 1.04 -12.02 11.55
N GLN A 226 1.14 -13.10 10.78
CA GLN A 226 1.91 -14.27 11.16
C GLN A 226 3.38 -13.87 11.29
N LYS A 227 3.98 -14.22 12.42
CA LYS A 227 5.42 -14.12 12.62
C LYS A 227 6.12 -15.17 11.76
N LEU A 228 7.02 -14.72 10.89
CA LEU A 228 7.82 -15.59 10.02
C LEU A 228 9.13 -15.98 10.70
N ASP A 229 9.67 -17.14 10.31
CA ASP A 229 10.99 -17.63 10.74
C ASP A 229 12.10 -16.92 9.94
N ILE A 230 12.49 -15.74 10.43
CA ILE A 230 13.51 -14.87 9.84
C ILE A 230 14.47 -14.37 10.90
N ASN A 231 15.70 -14.06 10.49
CA ASN A 231 16.59 -13.23 11.29
C ASN A 231 16.18 -11.75 11.14
N PRO A 232 15.84 -11.03 12.22
CA PRO A 232 15.38 -9.64 12.13
C PRO A 232 16.51 -8.63 11.91
N HIS A 233 17.78 -9.05 11.99
CA HIS A 233 18.93 -8.14 11.83
C HIS A 233 19.31 -8.00 10.35
N GLU A 234 19.29 -6.77 9.85
CA GLU A 234 19.57 -6.45 8.45
C GLU A 234 20.95 -6.96 7.99
N GLY A 235 22.00 -6.76 8.78
CA GLY A 235 23.35 -7.26 8.43
C GLY A 235 23.46 -8.78 8.35
N ALA A 236 22.64 -9.52 9.12
CA ALA A 236 22.60 -10.97 9.02
C ALA A 236 21.81 -11.43 7.78
N GLN A 237 20.82 -10.65 7.35
CA GLN A 237 20.12 -10.89 6.08
C GLN A 237 21.03 -10.58 4.89
N GLU A 238 21.81 -9.50 4.94
CA GLU A 238 22.85 -9.20 3.95
C GLU A 238 23.81 -10.39 3.76
N GLU A 239 24.38 -10.90 4.85
CA GLU A 239 25.26 -12.09 4.81
C GLU A 239 24.52 -13.32 4.24
N SER A 240 23.25 -13.53 4.63
CA SER A 240 22.44 -14.63 4.10
C SER A 240 22.19 -14.52 2.59
N PHE A 241 22.04 -13.32 2.04
CA PHE A 241 21.89 -13.12 0.59
C PHE A 241 23.16 -13.53 -0.17
N LEU A 242 24.33 -13.31 0.43
CA LEU A 242 25.62 -13.73 -0.12
C LEU A 242 25.81 -15.24 0.00
N ASP A 243 25.62 -15.79 1.21
CA ASP A 243 25.82 -17.21 1.52
C ASP A 243 24.90 -18.12 0.69
N TYR A 244 23.70 -17.65 0.39
CA TYR A 244 22.68 -18.42 -0.30
C TYR A 244 22.45 -18.01 -1.76
N ALA A 245 23.33 -17.19 -2.33
CA ALA A 245 23.19 -16.62 -3.68
C ALA A 245 22.79 -17.65 -4.75
N ASP A 246 23.40 -18.85 -4.74
CA ASP A 246 23.08 -19.91 -5.71
C ASP A 246 21.64 -20.43 -5.58
N SER A 247 21.17 -20.64 -4.34
CA SER A 247 19.81 -21.11 -4.05
C SER A 247 18.73 -20.02 -4.17
N LEU A 248 19.14 -18.76 -4.36
CA LEU A 248 18.24 -17.62 -4.49
C LEU A 248 17.97 -17.21 -5.93
N LYS A 249 18.72 -17.71 -6.92
CA LYS A 249 18.63 -17.29 -8.33
C LYS A 249 17.19 -17.23 -8.85
N GLU A 250 16.41 -18.28 -8.64
CA GLU A 250 15.02 -18.34 -9.08
C GLU A 250 14.11 -17.42 -8.26
N THR A 251 14.36 -17.29 -6.95
CA THR A 251 13.62 -16.39 -6.06
C THR A 251 13.84 -14.92 -6.41
N ILE A 252 15.08 -14.53 -6.71
CA ILE A 252 15.44 -13.19 -7.21
C ILE A 252 14.77 -12.92 -8.55
N ARG A 253 14.71 -13.90 -9.45
CA ARG A 253 13.97 -13.77 -10.71
C ARG A 253 12.48 -13.51 -10.46
N GLN A 254 11.86 -14.22 -9.51
CA GLN A 254 10.46 -14.01 -9.13
C GLN A 254 10.25 -12.65 -8.47
N LEU A 255 11.17 -12.20 -7.60
CA LEU A 255 11.13 -10.88 -6.97
C LEU A 255 11.22 -9.76 -8.01
N GLY A 256 12.14 -9.87 -8.99
CA GLY A 256 12.23 -8.94 -10.11
C GLY A 256 10.95 -8.88 -10.93
N PHE A 257 10.34 -10.03 -11.23
CA PHE A 257 9.05 -10.07 -11.91
C PHE A 257 7.93 -9.40 -11.08
N PHE A 258 7.90 -9.67 -9.77
CA PHE A 258 6.96 -9.04 -8.85
C PHE A 258 7.10 -7.51 -8.83
N ILE A 259 8.33 -7.00 -8.74
CA ILE A 259 8.64 -5.56 -8.81
C ILE A 259 8.09 -4.96 -10.12
N CYS A 260 8.37 -5.59 -11.26
CA CYS A 260 7.85 -5.14 -12.56
C CYS A 260 6.32 -5.12 -12.64
N LYS A 261 5.64 -6.05 -11.97
CA LYS A 261 4.16 -6.13 -11.99
C LYS A 261 3.49 -5.18 -11.03
N THR A 262 4.09 -4.96 -9.87
CA THR A 262 3.47 -4.20 -8.79
C THR A 262 3.92 -2.75 -8.75
N GLY A 263 5.18 -2.48 -9.12
CA GLY A 263 5.86 -1.22 -8.81
C GLY A 263 6.44 -1.16 -7.40
N TYR A 264 6.49 -2.28 -6.68
CA TYR A 264 7.14 -2.39 -5.37
C TYR A 264 8.57 -1.87 -5.42
N SER A 265 8.91 -0.94 -4.53
CA SER A 265 10.17 -0.19 -4.62
C SER A 265 11.03 -0.17 -3.35
N ASP A 266 10.48 -0.57 -2.20
CA ASP A 266 11.22 -0.59 -0.93
C ASP A 266 11.98 -1.90 -0.72
N VAL A 267 12.90 -2.14 -1.66
CA VAL A 267 13.68 -3.37 -1.74
C VAL A 267 14.98 -3.23 -0.94
N THR A 268 15.02 -3.90 0.21
CA THR A 268 16.15 -3.97 1.14
C THR A 268 16.21 -5.38 1.74
N TRP A 269 17.36 -5.77 2.32
CA TRP A 269 17.46 -7.07 3.00
C TRP A 269 16.51 -7.17 4.21
N GLY A 270 16.31 -6.05 4.91
CA GLY A 270 15.39 -5.97 6.04
C GLY A 270 13.93 -6.18 5.64
N ASN A 271 13.49 -5.61 4.52
CA ASN A 271 12.11 -5.73 4.04
C ASN A 271 11.85 -7.00 3.21
N ASN A 272 12.92 -7.60 2.68
CA ASN A 272 12.89 -8.82 1.89
C ASN A 272 13.76 -9.93 2.49
N PRO A 273 13.54 -10.32 3.76
CA PRO A 273 14.41 -11.29 4.42
C PRO A 273 14.22 -12.70 3.85
N ILE A 274 15.31 -13.46 3.85
CA ILE A 274 15.31 -14.89 3.51
C ILE A 274 14.69 -15.66 4.69
N LEU A 275 13.79 -16.59 4.37
CA LEU A 275 13.22 -17.51 5.35
C LEU A 275 14.27 -18.57 5.73
N ASN A 276 14.57 -18.71 7.03
CA ASN A 276 15.66 -19.54 7.53
C ASN A 276 15.59 -20.99 7.03
N ASN A 277 14.39 -21.59 7.10
CA ASN A 277 14.15 -23.02 6.83
C ASN A 277 13.07 -23.26 5.77
N SER A 278 12.88 -22.33 4.81
CA SER A 278 11.87 -22.47 3.77
C SER A 278 12.49 -22.67 2.39
N LEU A 279 12.39 -23.90 1.89
CA LEU A 279 12.84 -24.32 0.56
C LEU A 279 11.64 -24.80 -0.26
N ASP A 280 11.74 -24.70 -1.58
CA ASP A 280 10.89 -25.49 -2.48
C ASP A 280 11.46 -26.91 -2.71
N GLU A 281 10.76 -27.71 -3.51
CA GLU A 281 11.17 -29.08 -3.86
C GLU A 281 12.51 -29.15 -4.63
N LYS A 282 12.96 -28.03 -5.19
CA LYS A 282 14.21 -27.91 -5.95
C LYS A 282 15.35 -27.32 -5.11
N GLY A 283 15.11 -27.03 -3.83
CA GLY A 283 16.08 -26.42 -2.93
C GLY A 283 16.23 -24.90 -3.10
N ASN A 284 15.30 -24.22 -3.77
CA ASN A 284 15.29 -22.77 -3.84
C ASN A 284 14.78 -22.18 -2.52
N ARG A 285 15.50 -21.19 -1.99
CA ARG A 285 15.12 -20.49 -0.76
C ARG A 285 14.04 -19.47 -1.00
N LYS A 286 13.10 -19.35 -0.08
CA LYS A 286 12.02 -18.36 -0.17
C LYS A 286 12.41 -17.04 0.48
N ILE A 287 11.87 -15.95 -0.07
CA ILE A 287 12.00 -14.59 0.47
C ILE A 287 10.63 -14.15 1.00
N ALA A 288 10.62 -13.56 2.18
CA ALA A 288 9.43 -12.94 2.74
C ALA A 288 9.27 -11.50 2.22
N LEU A 289 8.03 -11.06 2.06
CA LEU A 289 7.67 -9.67 1.75
C LEU A 289 6.97 -9.09 2.99
N ILE A 290 7.75 -8.53 3.92
CA ILE A 290 7.24 -8.08 5.23
C ILE A 290 6.82 -6.61 5.26
N ASP A 291 7.31 -5.83 4.29
CA ASP A 291 6.85 -4.48 4.03
C ASP A 291 6.49 -4.27 2.56
N LEU A 292 5.27 -3.81 2.31
CA LEU A 292 4.62 -3.71 0.99
C LEU A 292 3.93 -2.36 0.80
N GLU A 293 4.28 -1.36 1.61
CA GLU A 293 3.63 -0.05 1.55
C GLU A 293 4.16 0.84 0.43
N GLU A 294 5.45 0.74 0.09
CA GLU A 294 6.04 1.53 -0.98
C GLU A 294 5.89 0.86 -2.34
N ILE A 295 4.95 1.38 -3.11
CA ILE A 295 4.74 1.01 -4.50
C ILE A 295 4.87 2.29 -5.31
N ASN A 296 6.06 2.56 -5.85
CA ASN A 296 6.38 3.82 -6.52
C ASN A 296 6.66 3.64 -8.02
N ASN A 297 7.74 2.91 -8.33
CA ASN A 297 8.24 2.70 -9.67
C ASN A 297 9.06 1.39 -9.69
N PRO A 298 8.81 0.47 -10.65
CA PRO A 298 9.67 -0.70 -10.84
C PRO A 298 11.16 -0.39 -10.98
N GLU A 299 11.52 0.73 -11.61
CA GLU A 299 12.92 1.13 -11.79
C GLU A 299 13.62 1.33 -10.44
N ILE A 300 12.98 2.04 -9.51
CA ILE A 300 13.50 2.22 -8.15
C ILE A 300 13.62 0.86 -7.44
N GLY A 301 12.62 -0.01 -7.58
CA GLY A 301 12.68 -1.35 -6.97
C GLY A 301 13.79 -2.23 -7.54
N LEU A 302 14.09 -2.12 -8.84
CA LEU A 302 15.14 -2.91 -9.50
C LEU A 302 16.54 -2.35 -9.26
N PHE A 303 16.71 -1.04 -9.42
CA PHE A 303 18.02 -0.39 -9.50
C PHE A 303 18.38 0.44 -8.25
N GLY A 304 17.40 0.74 -7.40
CA GLY A 304 17.56 1.62 -6.26
C GLY A 304 17.39 3.11 -6.60
N GLU A 305 17.59 3.96 -5.58
CA GLU A 305 17.59 5.42 -5.66
C GLU A 305 18.54 5.98 -4.58
N GLU A 306 18.91 7.27 -4.67
CA GLU A 306 19.64 7.94 -3.58
C GLU A 306 18.88 7.84 -2.24
N ASN A 307 19.61 7.84 -1.11
CA ASN A 307 19.08 7.77 0.26
C ASN A 307 18.47 6.41 0.68
N ARG A 308 19.29 5.35 0.70
CA ARG A 308 19.00 4.03 1.34
C ARG A 308 17.98 3.13 0.62
N ARG A 309 17.50 3.50 -0.57
CA ARG A 309 16.76 2.59 -1.45
C ARG A 309 17.73 1.79 -2.29
N ARG A 310 18.12 0.63 -1.78
CA ARG A 310 19.16 -0.22 -2.36
C ARG A 310 18.76 -0.86 -3.68
N GLY A 311 17.49 -1.23 -3.81
CA GLY A 311 16.97 -1.92 -4.98
C GLY A 311 17.44 -3.37 -5.05
N LEU A 312 16.80 -4.15 -5.93
CA LEU A 312 17.08 -5.57 -6.09
C LEU A 312 18.54 -5.83 -6.48
N LEU A 313 19.06 -5.07 -7.45
CA LEU A 313 20.45 -5.20 -7.90
C LEU A 313 21.44 -4.92 -6.77
N GLY A 314 21.20 -3.88 -5.96
CA GLY A 314 22.04 -3.57 -4.81
C GLY A 314 22.00 -4.65 -3.73
N CYS A 315 20.90 -5.40 -3.60
CA CYS A 315 20.79 -6.49 -2.63
C CYS A 315 21.52 -7.78 -3.06
N VAL A 316 21.78 -7.96 -4.37
CA VAL A 316 22.33 -9.22 -4.92
C VAL A 316 23.72 -9.10 -5.52
N ASN A 317 24.19 -7.90 -5.87
CA ASN A 317 25.45 -7.71 -6.60
C ASN A 317 26.61 -7.18 -5.76
N GLU A 318 26.44 -6.90 -4.47
CA GLU A 318 27.55 -6.33 -3.70
C GLU A 318 28.66 -7.36 -3.42
N LYS A 319 29.85 -7.00 -3.92
CA LYS A 319 31.17 -7.40 -3.48
C LYS A 319 31.91 -6.15 -3.03
#